data_AF-A0A818D739-F1
#
_entry.id   AF-A0A818D739-F1
#
_cell.length_a   1.000
_cell.length_b   1.000
_cell.length_c   1.000
_cell.angle_alpha   90.00
_cell.angle_beta   90.00
_cell.angle_gamma   90.00
#
_symmetry.space_group_name_H-M   'P 1'
#
loop_
_entity.id
_entity.type
_entity.pdbx_description
1 polymer ?
#
loop_
_entity_poly.entity_id
_entity_poly.type
_entity_poly.pdbx_seq_one_letter_code
_entity_poly.pdbx_strand_id
1 'polypeptide(L)'
;MKRYCCLSNLRINSKVDEQFSEYYPFETTIIEQLVSIESEKRPRVEQLLSMFAKETQQRMKKQHNNTKMIIEQLRAKLRDRDQRIQQLELQLEETIF
;
A
#
# COMPACT_ATOMS: atom_id res chain seq x y z
N MET A 1 22.46 -11.13 19.61
CA MET A 1 21.50 -10.44 18.72
C MET A 1 22.25 -9.38 17.92
N LYS A 2 22.70 -9.68 16.69
CA LYS A 2 23.44 -8.73 15.83
C LYS A 2 22.44 -7.74 15.22
N ARG A 3 22.24 -6.57 15.84
CA ARG A 3 21.19 -5.60 15.47
C ARG A 3 21.38 -4.91 14.10
N TYR A 4 22.46 -5.19 13.35
CA TYR A 4 22.80 -4.44 12.13
C TYR A 4 23.36 -5.30 10.97
N CYS A 5 23.02 -6.60 10.88
CA CYS A 5 23.62 -7.45 9.83
C CYS A 5 23.25 -7.04 8.39
N CYS A 6 22.15 -6.29 8.22
CA CYS A 6 21.70 -5.75 6.93
C CYS A 6 22.62 -4.66 6.35
N LEU A 7 23.48 -4.03 7.16
CA LEU A 7 24.38 -2.97 6.70
C LEU A 7 25.77 -3.47 6.27
N SER A 8 26.12 -4.71 6.64
CA SER A 8 27.44 -5.32 6.31
C SER A 8 27.61 -5.55 4.81
N ASN A 9 26.59 -6.11 4.14
CA ASN A 9 26.62 -6.38 2.69
C ASN A 9 26.35 -5.13 1.85
N LEU A 10 25.66 -4.14 2.43
CA LEU A 10 25.28 -2.88 1.77
C LEU A 10 26.51 -2.08 1.31
N ARG A 11 27.59 -2.11 2.09
CA ARG A 11 28.83 -1.36 1.80
C ARG A 11 29.68 -1.97 0.69
N ILE A 12 29.46 -3.25 0.39
CA ILE A 12 30.26 -4.04 -0.58
C ILE A 12 29.49 -4.20 -1.90
N ASN A 13 28.19 -4.48 -1.82
CA ASN A 13 27.36 -4.78 -2.99
C ASN A 13 26.39 -3.64 -3.37
N SER A 14 26.34 -2.56 -2.58
CA SER A 14 25.38 -1.44 -2.75
C SER A 14 23.92 -1.89 -2.83
N LYS A 15 23.61 -3.06 -2.25
CA LYS A 15 22.28 -3.68 -2.26
C LYS A 15 21.85 -4.07 -0.87
N VAL A 16 20.59 -3.78 -0.55
CA VAL A 16 19.96 -4.19 0.69
C VAL A 16 19.71 -5.69 0.66
N ASP A 17 19.69 -6.31 1.84
CA ASP A 17 19.35 -7.71 2.01
C ASP A 17 17.98 -8.04 1.36
N GLU A 18 17.90 -9.18 0.66
CA GLU A 18 16.70 -9.57 -0.11
C GLU A 18 15.47 -9.69 0.77
N GLN A 19 15.60 -10.29 1.96
CA GLN A 19 14.48 -10.46 2.88
C GLN A 19 13.95 -9.08 3.34
N PHE A 20 14.83 -8.13 3.64
CA PHE A 20 14.41 -6.78 3.96
C PHE A 20 13.76 -6.08 2.76
N SER A 21 14.31 -6.27 1.55
CA SER A 21 13.79 -5.64 0.33
C SER A 21 12.37 -6.03 -0.02
N GLU A 22 11.97 -7.26 0.29
CA GLU A 22 10.62 -7.76 0.06
C GLU A 22 9.60 -7.07 0.97
N TYR A 23 9.92 -6.93 2.26
CA TYR A 23 9.02 -6.30 3.23
C TYR A 23 9.04 -4.76 3.18
N TYR A 24 10.15 -4.17 2.77
CA TYR A 24 10.38 -2.72 2.77
C TYR A 24 10.94 -2.20 1.44
N PRO A 25 10.19 -2.33 0.32
CA PRO A 25 10.70 -2.04 -1.02
C PRO A 25 11.01 -0.55 -1.24
N PHE A 26 10.30 0.35 -0.55
CA PHE A 26 10.52 1.79 -0.68
C PHE A 26 11.76 2.26 0.09
N GLU A 27 11.85 1.85 1.36
CA GLU A 27 13.01 2.08 2.22
C GLU A 27 14.26 1.54 1.53
N THR A 28 14.16 0.34 0.94
CA THR A 28 15.24 -0.28 0.17
C THR A 28 15.70 0.61 -0.97
N THR A 29 14.77 1.10 -1.80
CA THR A 29 15.10 2.01 -2.91
C THR A 29 15.85 3.24 -2.42
N ILE A 30 15.41 3.86 -1.32
CA ILE A 30 16.07 5.04 -0.76
C ILE A 30 17.45 4.69 -0.19
N ILE A 31 17.57 3.60 0.55
CA ILE A 31 18.82 3.17 1.17
C ILE A 31 19.87 2.88 0.08
N GLU A 32 19.51 2.15 -0.98
CA GLU A 32 20.42 1.84 -2.09
C GLU A 32 20.84 3.11 -2.86
N GLN A 33 19.90 4.03 -3.09
CA GLN A 33 20.22 5.35 -3.66
C GLN A 33 21.17 6.15 -2.76
N LEU A 34 20.94 6.15 -1.45
CA LEU A 34 21.80 6.86 -0.50
C LEU A 34 23.20 6.28 -0.43
N VAL A 35 23.35 4.96 -0.51
CA VAL A 35 24.65 4.30 -0.51
C VAL A 35 25.42 4.55 -1.79
N SER A 36 24.74 4.63 -2.94
CA SER A 36 25.37 4.93 -4.23
C SER A 36 25.81 6.39 -4.38
N ILE A 37 25.30 7.31 -3.55
CA ILE A 37 25.74 8.71 -3.51
C ILE A 37 26.95 8.87 -2.58
N GLU A 38 27.97 9.60 -3.06
CA GLU A 38 29.12 10.06 -2.27
C GLU A 38 28.65 10.75 -0.99
N SER A 39 29.31 10.48 0.14
CA SER A 39 28.84 10.94 1.47
C SER A 39 28.55 12.44 1.55
N GLU A 40 29.34 13.26 0.86
CA GLU A 40 29.24 14.73 0.87
C GLU A 40 28.04 15.26 0.07
N LYS A 41 27.53 14.46 -0.88
CA LYS A 41 26.41 14.81 -1.75
C LYS A 41 25.09 14.21 -1.27
N ARG A 42 25.10 13.48 -0.16
CA ARG A 42 23.89 12.82 0.35
C ARG A 42 22.86 13.86 0.77
N PRO A 43 21.57 13.63 0.45
CA PRO A 43 20.48 14.43 0.96
C PRO A 43 20.51 14.53 2.49
N ARG A 44 20.16 15.70 3.01
CA ARG A 44 20.02 15.88 4.46
C ARG A 44 18.83 15.07 4.98
N VAL A 45 18.83 14.80 6.28
CA VAL A 45 17.77 14.03 6.94
C VAL A 45 16.39 14.65 6.70
N GLU A 46 16.28 15.99 6.69
CA GLU A 46 15.02 16.68 6.45
C GLU A 46 14.48 16.43 5.03
N GLN A 47 15.36 16.36 4.03
CA GLN A 47 14.99 16.06 2.65
C GLN A 47 14.48 14.63 2.52
N LEU A 48 15.15 13.68 3.19
CA LEU A 48 14.71 12.29 3.24
C LEU A 48 13.35 12.16 3.92
N LEU A 49 13.16 12.78 5.09
CA LEU A 49 11.88 12.79 5.79
C LEU A 49 10.75 13.37 4.91
N SER A 50 11.04 14.42 4.13
CA SER A 50 10.07 14.98 3.16
C SER A 50 9.70 13.97 2.06
N MET A 51 10.67 13.23 1.54
CA MET A 51 10.43 12.17 0.54
C MET A 51 9.56 11.04 1.14
N PHE A 52 9.89 10.58 2.34
CA PHE A 52 9.12 9.56 3.07
C PHE A 52 7.68 10.01 3.34
N ALA A 53 7.49 11.25 3.80
CA ALA A 53 6.17 11.81 4.08
C ALA A 53 5.31 11.87 2.81
N LYS A 54 5.89 12.31 1.68
CA LYS A 54 5.20 12.36 0.38
C LYS A 54 4.77 10.97 -0.10
N GLU A 55 5.66 9.99 -0.05
CA GLU A 55 5.33 8.61 -0.46
C GLU A 55 4.23 8.02 0.43
N THR A 56 4.36 8.17 1.75
CA THR A 56 3.37 7.68 2.72
C THR A 56 2.00 8.31 2.43
N GLN A 57 1.96 9.61 2.19
CA GLN A 57 0.71 10.31 1.86
C GLN A 57 0.11 9.79 0.54
N GLN A 58 0.92 9.53 -0.48
CA GLN A 58 0.44 8.97 -1.75
C GLN A 58 -0.11 7.55 -1.57
N ARG A 59 0.56 6.70 -0.80
CA ARG A 59 0.10 5.34 -0.49
C ARG A 59 -1.22 5.36 0.27
N MET A 60 -1.34 6.20 1.29
CA MET A 60 -2.60 6.37 2.03
C MET A 60 -3.73 6.87 1.13
N LYS A 61 -3.47 7.83 0.23
CA LYS A 61 -4.45 8.30 -0.75
C LYS A 61 -4.90 7.17 -1.70
N LYS A 62 -3.97 6.39 -2.25
CA LYS A 62 -4.27 5.24 -3.12
C LYS A 62 -5.12 4.20 -2.39
N GLN A 63 -4.73 3.85 -1.15
CA GLN A 63 -5.47 2.91 -0.33
C GLN A 63 -6.89 3.42 -0.02
N HIS A 64 -7.03 4.68 0.36
CA HIS A 64 -8.33 5.29 0.62
C HIS A 64 -9.25 5.22 -0.60
N ASN A 65 -8.75 5.59 -1.79
CA ASN A 65 -9.52 5.55 -3.03
C ASN A 65 -9.93 4.12 -3.39
N ASN A 66 -9.03 3.15 -3.23
CA ASN A 66 -9.34 1.74 -3.49
C ASN A 66 -10.43 1.22 -2.54
N THR A 67 -10.29 1.49 -1.23
CA THR A 67 -11.30 1.12 -0.24
C THR A 67 -12.65 1.78 -0.55
N LYS A 68 -12.66 3.05 -0.95
CA LYS A 68 -13.88 3.76 -1.35
C LYS A 68 -14.56 3.08 -2.54
N MET A 69 -13.81 2.74 -3.58
CA MET A 69 -14.35 2.00 -4.74
C MET A 69 -14.95 0.66 -4.34
N ILE A 70 -14.25 -0.11 -3.50
CA ILE A 70 -14.75 -1.41 -3.01
C ILE A 70 -16.07 -1.23 -2.25
N ILE A 71 -16.16 -0.22 -1.37
CA ILE A 71 -17.39 0.10 -0.64
C ILE A 71 -18.54 0.44 -1.60
N GLU A 72 -18.28 1.27 -2.62
CA GLU A 72 -19.29 1.63 -3.61
C GLU A 72 -19.79 0.42 -4.41
N GLN A 73 -18.88 -0.48 -4.81
CA GLN A 73 -19.23 -1.74 -5.49
C GLN A 73 -20.07 -2.66 -4.60
N LEU A 74 -19.72 -2.80 -3.32
CA LEU A 74 -20.48 -3.61 -2.37
C LEU A 74 -21.88 -3.02 -2.14
N ARG A 75 -22.00 -1.69 -2.03
CA ARG A 75 -23.30 -1.01 -1.91
C ARG A 75 -24.18 -1.22 -3.14
N ALA A 76 -23.59 -1.19 -4.35
CA ALA A 76 -24.33 -1.50 -5.56
C ALA A 76 -24.88 -2.94 -5.55
N LYS A 77 -24.02 -3.92 -5.21
CA LYS A 77 -24.43 -5.32 -5.10
C LYS A 77 -25.53 -5.56 -4.06
N LEU A 78 -25.51 -4.83 -2.94
CA LEU A 78 -26.57 -4.92 -1.93
C LEU A 78 -27.90 -4.40 -2.48
N ARG A 79 -27.91 -3.24 -3.15
CA ARG A 79 -29.14 -2.69 -3.76
C ARG A 79 -29.74 -3.64 -4.80
N ASP A 80 -28.92 -4.24 -5.65
CA ASP A 80 -29.40 -5.20 -6.66
C ASP A 80 -30.02 -6.45 -5.99
N ARG A 81 -29.43 -6.90 -4.88
CA ARG A 81 -29.98 -8.01 -4.09
C ARG A 81 -31.30 -7.63 -3.43
N ASP A 82 -31.40 -6.44 -2.84
CA ASP A 82 -32.63 -5.95 -2.21
C ASP A 82 -33.77 -5.84 -3.23
N GLN A 83 -33.50 -5.31 -4.43
CA GLN A 83 -34.48 -5.26 -5.52
C GLN A 83 -34.96 -6.65 -5.93
N ARG A 84 -34.05 -7.62 -6.01
CA ARG A 84 -34.39 -9.00 -6.34
C ARG A 84 -35.23 -9.67 -5.26
N ILE A 85 -34.95 -9.40 -3.99
CA ILE A 85 -35.77 -9.88 -2.86
C ILE A 85 -37.18 -9.31 -3.00
N GLN A 86 -37.32 -7.99 -3.19
CA GLN A 86 -38.63 -7.35 -3.37
C GLN A 86 -39.43 -7.95 -4.54
N GLN A 87 -38.77 -8.25 -5.67
CA GLN A 87 -39.42 -8.91 -6.81
C GLN A 87 -39.90 -10.32 -6.47
N LEU A 88 -39.10 -11.09 -5.75
CA LEU A 88 -39.47 -12.44 -5.33
C LEU A 88 -40.60 -12.42 -4.30
N GLU A 89 -40.60 -11.45 -3.38
CA GLU A 89 -41.68 -11.23 -2.41
C GLU A 89 -43.00 -10.93 -3.12
N LEU A 90 -43.00 -10.02 -4.12
CA LEU A 90 -44.19 -9.74 -4.93
C LEU A 90 -44.71 -10.98 -5.67
N GLN A 91 -43.81 -11.75 -6.30
CA GLN A 91 -44.20 -12.99 -7.01
C GLN A 91 -44.79 -14.05 -6.07
N LEU A 92 -44.28 -14.13 -4.83
CA LEU A 92 -44.82 -15.01 -3.81
C LEU A 92 -46.23 -14.58 -3.37
N GLU A 93 -46.47 -13.28 -3.19
CA GLU A 93 -47.80 -12.76 -2.89
C GLU A 93 -48.80 -13.07 -4.01
N GLU A 94 -48.39 -12.90 -5.28
CA GLU A 94 -49.20 -13.20 -6.46
C GLU A 94 -49.50 -14.70 -6.64
N THR A 95 -48.69 -15.61 -6.08
CA THR A 95 -48.93 -17.06 -6.17
C THR A 95 -49.75 -17.62 -5.02
N ILE A 96 -49.85 -16.90 -3.92
CA ILE A 96 -50.65 -17.29 -2.75
C ILE A 96 -52.11 -16.82 -2.88
N PHE A 97 -52.36 -15.75 -3.66
CA PHE A 97 -53.69 -15.23 -3.99
C PHE A 97 -54.22 -15.75 -5.34
#